data_AF-A0A4Y7SN48-F1
#
_entry.id   AF-A0A4Y7SN48-F1
#
_cell.length_a   1.000
_cell.length_b   1.000
_cell.length_c   1.000
_cell.angle_alpha   90.00
_cell.angle_beta   90.00
_cell.angle_gamma   90.00
#
_symmetry.space_group_name_H-M   'P 1'
#
loop_
_entity.id
_entity.type
_entity.pdbx_description
1 polymer ?
#
loop_
_entity_poly.entity_id
_entity_poly.type
_entity_poly.pdbx_seq_one_letter_code
_entity_poly.pdbx_strand_id
1 'polypeptide(L)'
;MIECEYCDPPVALNTSQGKMVLEHMAAHIQHNPKVKKIDQPCGICLQPAPICQFYLEKSKGANGGDRINQWRSICKHQVRFHYSKASKATTASPCTNIPIRCPACSAKSSPAIWKYNLPLHFKHAHPNRSLDSFPDLDWSLTTFECEEIRKRWVKRQATPRRVRKKGDKPQFVISDAHRSDGGGMRYRHPYRMSANANHFLVHFV
;
A
#
# COMPACT_ATOMS: atom_id res chain seq x y z
N MET A 1 0.03 -3.94 7.58
CA MET A 1 0.28 -2.56 7.15
C MET A 1 0.76 -2.56 5.71
N ILE A 2 0.62 -1.44 4.99
CA ILE A 2 1.16 -1.24 3.63
C ILE A 2 2.09 -0.04 3.69
N GLU A 3 3.27 -0.13 3.10
CA GLU A 3 4.12 1.04 2.91
C GLU A 3 3.84 1.65 1.54
N CYS A 4 3.50 2.94 1.51
CA CYS A 4 3.29 3.64 0.26
C CYS A 4 4.62 4.08 -0.35
N GLU A 5 5.08 3.35 -1.36
CA GLU A 5 6.30 3.62 -2.12
C GLU A 5 6.22 4.89 -2.99
N TYR A 6 5.01 5.42 -3.21
CA TYR A 6 4.80 6.66 -3.98
C TYR A 6 4.96 7.93 -3.13
N CYS A 7 5.12 7.77 -1.82
CA CYS A 7 5.45 8.85 -0.89
C CYS A 7 6.97 8.88 -0.64
N ASP A 8 7.51 10.09 -0.46
CA ASP A 8 8.87 10.28 0.06
C ASP A 8 8.82 11.20 1.29
N PRO A 9 9.12 10.71 2.50
CA PRO A 9 9.45 9.32 2.81
C PRO A 9 8.23 8.37 2.67
N PRO A 10 8.44 7.04 2.57
CA PRO A 10 7.35 6.07 2.56
C PRO A 10 6.43 6.23 3.77
N VAL A 11 5.12 6.17 3.53
CA VAL A 11 4.10 6.30 4.59
C VAL A 11 3.51 4.93 4.88
N ALA A 12 3.55 4.51 6.15
CA ALA A 12 2.88 3.31 6.61
C ALA A 12 1.37 3.54 6.74
N LEU A 13 0.58 2.67 6.10
CA LEU A 13 -0.87 2.70 6.07
C LEU A 13 -1.43 1.49 6.82
N ASN A 14 -2.41 1.75 7.69
CA ASN A 14 -3.10 0.72 8.42
C ASN A 14 -4.16 0.06 7.54
N THR A 15 -3.99 -1.23 7.23
CA THR A 15 -4.90 -2.01 6.39
C THR A 15 -6.26 -2.27 7.02
N SER A 16 -6.39 -2.14 8.34
CA SER A 16 -7.70 -2.20 9.01
C SER A 16 -8.52 -0.93 8.78
N GLN A 17 -7.87 0.18 8.39
CA GLN A 17 -8.50 1.45 8.06
C GLN A 17 -8.67 1.58 6.54
N GLY A 18 -9.39 0.65 5.92
CA GLY A 18 -9.43 0.56 4.45
C GLY A 18 -9.87 1.83 3.73
N LYS A 19 -10.79 2.61 4.31
CA LYS A 19 -11.19 3.93 3.76
C LYS A 19 -10.04 4.94 3.72
N MET A 20 -9.18 4.95 4.75
CA MET A 20 -7.99 5.80 4.79
C MET A 20 -6.97 5.38 3.73
N VAL A 21 -6.84 4.07 3.50
CA VAL A 21 -5.99 3.55 2.41
C VAL A 21 -6.53 4.02 1.05
N LEU A 22 -7.83 3.88 0.79
CA LEU A 22 -8.45 4.32 -0.46
C LEU A 22 -8.25 5.82 -0.69
N GLU A 23 -8.48 6.63 0.35
CA GLU A 23 -8.28 8.08 0.30
C GLU A 23 -6.82 8.45 0.01
N HIS A 24 -5.88 7.77 0.66
CA HIS A 24 -4.46 8.00 0.44
C HIS A 24 -4.07 7.72 -1.02
N MET A 25 -4.49 6.57 -1.55
CA MET A 25 -4.18 6.14 -2.92
C MET A 25 -4.93 6.97 -3.96
N ALA A 26 -6.16 7.40 -3.67
CA ALA A 26 -6.93 8.31 -4.50
C ALA A 26 -6.21 9.65 -4.71
N ALA A 27 -5.57 10.20 -3.67
CA ALA A 27 -4.75 11.39 -3.80
C ALA A 27 -3.57 11.18 -4.76
N HIS A 28 -2.93 10.00 -4.72
CA HIS A 28 -1.88 9.64 -5.68
C HIS A 28 -2.42 9.53 -7.11
N ILE A 29 -3.54 8.82 -7.30
CA ILE A 29 -4.19 8.67 -8.61
C ILE A 29 -4.50 10.05 -9.19
N GLN A 30 -5.04 10.98 -8.40
CA GLN A 30 -5.49 12.28 -8.90
C GLN A 30 -4.37 13.29 -9.14
N HIS A 31 -3.34 13.31 -8.29
CA HIS A 31 -2.42 14.44 -8.23
C HIS A 31 -0.93 14.07 -8.31
N ASN A 32 -0.56 12.79 -8.19
CA ASN A 32 0.84 12.39 -8.30
C ASN A 32 1.20 12.12 -9.77
N PRO A 33 2.12 12.90 -10.38
CA PRO A 33 2.49 12.72 -11.79
C PRO A 33 3.19 11.38 -12.08
N LYS A 34 3.70 10.69 -11.06
CA LYS A 34 4.29 9.34 -11.20
C LYS A 34 3.22 8.26 -11.44
N VAL A 35 1.94 8.54 -11.16
CA VAL A 35 0.84 7.59 -11.36
C VAL A 35 0.20 7.83 -12.72
N LYS A 36 0.41 6.88 -13.63
CA LYS A 36 -0.19 6.89 -14.95
C LYS A 36 -1.62 6.34 -14.89
N LYS A 37 -2.62 7.22 -14.96
CA LYS A 37 -4.05 6.82 -14.93
C LYS A 37 -4.42 5.84 -16.07
N ILE A 38 -3.74 5.95 -17.21
CA ILE A 38 -3.98 5.11 -18.39
C ILE A 38 -3.76 3.62 -18.11
N ASP A 39 -2.88 3.30 -17.17
CA ASP A 39 -2.59 1.93 -16.76
C ASP A 39 -3.66 1.36 -15.82
N GLN A 40 -4.75 2.10 -15.58
CA GLN A 40 -5.88 1.76 -14.70
C GLN A 40 -5.39 1.28 -13.32
N PRO A 41 -4.63 2.12 -12.59
CA PRO A 41 -3.96 1.73 -11.35
C PRO A 41 -4.95 1.26 -10.29
N CYS A 42 -4.55 0.26 -9.52
CA CYS A 42 -5.33 -0.24 -8.39
C CYS A 42 -5.55 0.83 -7.32
N GLY A 43 -6.79 1.01 -6.87
CA GLY A 43 -7.14 1.93 -5.78
C GLY A 43 -6.59 1.59 -4.39
N ILE A 44 -5.87 0.46 -4.23
CA ILE A 44 -5.24 0.05 -2.95
C ILE A 44 -3.71 0.04 -3.03
N CYS A 45 -3.13 -0.42 -4.14
CA CYS A 45 -1.68 -0.62 -4.25
C CYS A 45 -1.04 0.08 -5.44
N LEU A 46 -1.82 0.77 -6.27
CA LEU A 46 -1.42 1.50 -7.49
C LEU A 46 -0.74 0.65 -8.57
N GLN A 47 -0.60 -0.66 -8.38
CA GLN A 47 -0.18 -1.59 -9.43
C GLN A 47 -1.18 -1.53 -10.61
N PRO A 48 -0.69 -1.60 -11.85
CA PRO A 48 -1.52 -1.43 -13.04
C PRO A 48 -2.40 -2.66 -13.29
N ALA A 49 -3.46 -2.49 -14.09
CA ALA A 49 -4.15 -3.63 -14.70
C ALA A 49 -3.29 -4.18 -15.87
N PRO A 50 -3.25 -5.50 -16.13
CA PRO A 50 -4.00 -6.58 -15.45
C PRO A 50 -3.30 -7.18 -14.22
N ILE A 51 -2.16 -6.64 -13.78
CA ILE A 51 -1.39 -7.18 -12.64
C ILE A 51 -2.21 -7.19 -11.34
N CYS A 52 -3.04 -6.17 -11.12
CA CYS A 52 -3.92 -6.09 -9.96
C CYS A 52 -5.38 -5.87 -10.39
N GLN A 53 -6.21 -6.90 -10.21
CA GLN A 53 -7.61 -6.90 -10.63
C GLN A 53 -8.55 -7.22 -9.47
N PHE A 54 -9.74 -6.62 -9.52
CA PHE A 54 -10.82 -6.84 -8.58
C PHE A 54 -12.02 -7.40 -9.30
N TYR A 55 -12.73 -8.31 -8.65
CA TYR A 55 -14.00 -8.82 -9.14
C TYR A 55 -15.08 -8.55 -8.11
N LEU A 56 -16.26 -8.22 -8.61
CA LEU A 56 -17.43 -7.99 -7.76
C LEU A 56 -18.35 -9.21 -7.77
N GLU A 57 -19.07 -9.39 -6.68
CA GLU A 57 -20.16 -10.35 -6.51
C GLU A 57 -21.33 -9.64 -5.81
N LYS A 58 -22.52 -10.25 -5.85
CA LYS A 58 -23.66 -9.77 -5.09
C LYS A 58 -23.59 -10.27 -3.65
N SER A 59 -23.94 -9.41 -2.71
CA SER A 59 -24.15 -9.81 -1.32
C SER A 59 -25.36 -10.74 -1.20
N LYS A 60 -25.44 -11.51 -0.11
CA LYS A 60 -26.59 -12.41 0.14
C LYS A 60 -27.89 -11.63 0.30
N GLY A 61 -29.01 -12.21 -0.12
CA GLY A 61 -30.37 -11.66 0.01
C GLY A 61 -30.87 -10.93 -1.24
N ALA A 62 -32.20 -10.75 -1.34
CA ALA A 62 -32.87 -10.16 -2.51
C ALA A 62 -32.41 -8.72 -2.82
N ASN A 63 -32.01 -7.97 -1.79
CA ASN A 63 -31.54 -6.58 -1.89
C ASN A 63 -30.01 -6.48 -1.72
N GLY A 64 -29.27 -7.54 -2.00
CA GLY A 64 -27.83 -7.62 -1.82
C GLY A 64 -27.07 -6.66 -2.75
N GLY A 65 -26.44 -5.63 -2.17
CA GLY A 65 -25.53 -4.75 -2.89
C GLY A 65 -24.23 -5.43 -3.36
N ASP A 66 -23.44 -4.71 -4.14
CA ASP A 66 -22.14 -5.20 -4.60
C ASP A 66 -21.14 -5.38 -3.45
N ARG A 67 -20.30 -6.39 -3.57
CA ARG A 67 -19.17 -6.68 -2.68
C ARG A 67 -17.99 -7.16 -3.50
N ILE A 68 -16.78 -6.90 -3.00
CA ILE A 68 -15.56 -7.47 -3.55
C ILE A 68 -15.53 -8.98 -3.31
N ASN A 69 -15.40 -9.76 -4.38
CA ASN A 69 -15.08 -11.17 -4.31
C ASN A 69 -13.61 -11.33 -3.93
N GLN A 70 -13.35 -11.60 -2.64
CA GLN A 70 -11.99 -11.71 -2.11
C GLN A 70 -11.22 -12.91 -2.66
N TRP A 71 -11.93 -13.95 -3.11
CA TRP A 71 -11.33 -15.18 -3.62
C TRP A 71 -10.79 -15.03 -5.05
N ARG A 72 -11.47 -14.22 -5.86
CA ARG A 72 -11.13 -14.02 -7.27
C ARG A 72 -10.23 -12.80 -7.49
N SER A 73 -10.24 -11.83 -6.57
CA SER A 73 -9.45 -10.61 -6.68
C SER A 73 -7.98 -10.85 -6.31
N ILE A 74 -7.04 -10.22 -7.02
CA ILE A 74 -5.60 -10.57 -6.99
C ILE A 74 -4.70 -9.47 -6.38
N CYS A 75 -5.22 -8.61 -5.52
CA CYS A 75 -4.38 -7.58 -4.89
C CYS A 75 -3.47 -8.19 -3.82
N LYS A 76 -2.16 -7.89 -3.89
CA LYS A 76 -1.19 -8.27 -2.83
C LYS A 76 -1.56 -7.76 -1.44
N HIS A 77 -2.42 -6.75 -1.36
CA HIS A 77 -2.84 -6.16 -0.10
C HIS A 77 -4.32 -6.46 0.17
N GLN A 78 -4.58 -7.21 1.23
CA GLN A 78 -5.93 -7.58 1.67
C GLN A 78 -6.62 -6.47 2.47
N VAL A 79 -6.82 -5.31 1.85
CA VAL A 79 -7.51 -4.18 2.48
C VAL A 79 -9.01 -4.44 2.48
N ARG A 80 -9.61 -4.45 3.67
CA ARG A 80 -11.05 -4.62 3.85
C ARG A 80 -11.71 -3.28 4.15
N PHE A 81 -12.83 -3.01 3.48
CA PHE A 81 -13.70 -1.88 3.76
C PHE A 81 -15.15 -2.25 3.46
N HIS A 82 -16.09 -1.59 4.10
CA HIS A 82 -17.51 -1.75 3.80
C HIS A 82 -17.84 -1.03 2.49
N TYR A 83 -18.18 -1.79 1.45
CA TYR A 83 -18.45 -1.27 0.11
C TYR A 83 -19.49 -0.14 0.11
N SER A 84 -20.65 -0.35 0.72
CA SER A 84 -21.73 0.66 0.82
C SER A 84 -21.36 1.93 1.60
N LYS A 85 -20.41 1.82 2.54
CA LYS A 85 -19.89 3.00 3.26
C LYS A 85 -18.83 3.71 2.44
N ALA A 86 -18.03 2.99 1.66
CA ALA A 86 -16.99 3.55 0.81
C ALA A 86 -17.57 4.15 -0.49
N SER A 87 -18.77 3.75 -0.91
CA SER A 87 -19.48 4.36 -2.03
C SER A 87 -20.11 5.72 -1.70
N LYS A 88 -19.90 6.26 -0.49
CA LYS A 88 -20.49 7.51 -0.02
C LYS A 88 -19.39 8.44 0.48
N ALA A 89 -19.30 9.63 -0.12
CA ALA A 89 -18.41 10.68 0.35
C ALA A 89 -18.95 11.28 1.65
N THR A 90 -18.08 11.44 2.64
CA THR A 90 -18.35 12.21 3.86
C THR A 90 -17.14 13.08 4.20
N THR A 91 -17.30 14.07 5.08
CA THR A 91 -16.16 14.90 5.53
C THR A 91 -15.00 14.06 6.10
N ALA A 92 -15.33 13.00 6.84
CA ALA A 92 -14.35 12.09 7.40
C ALA A 92 -13.78 11.06 6.40
N SER A 93 -14.46 10.84 5.27
CA SER A 93 -14.12 9.83 4.26
C SER A 93 -14.64 10.31 2.90
N PRO A 94 -14.00 11.30 2.27
CA PRO A 94 -14.53 11.95 1.06
C PRO A 94 -14.29 11.13 -0.20
N CYS A 95 -13.46 10.08 -0.11
CA CYS A 95 -13.14 9.20 -1.23
C CYS A 95 -14.25 8.17 -1.48
N THR A 96 -14.74 8.15 -2.72
CA THR A 96 -15.64 7.15 -3.30
C THR A 96 -14.94 6.25 -4.32
N ASN A 97 -13.61 6.19 -4.29
CA ASN A 97 -12.84 5.34 -5.21
C ASN A 97 -13.01 3.86 -4.84
N ILE A 98 -14.07 3.24 -5.37
CA ILE A 98 -14.39 1.83 -5.20
C ILE A 98 -14.35 1.12 -6.57
N PRO A 99 -14.10 -0.21 -6.63
CA PRO A 99 -14.27 -0.96 -7.88
C PRO A 99 -15.75 -0.99 -8.24
N ILE A 100 -16.08 -0.69 -9.49
CA ILE A 100 -17.44 -0.70 -10.05
C ILE A 100 -17.46 -1.51 -11.34
N ARG A 101 -18.62 -2.05 -11.73
CA ARG A 101 -18.76 -2.75 -13.01
C ARG A 101 -18.85 -1.73 -14.13
N CYS A 102 -18.04 -1.91 -15.18
CA CYS A 102 -18.24 -1.17 -16.42
C CYS A 102 -19.50 -1.73 -17.12
N PRO A 103 -20.52 -0.91 -17.41
CA PRO A 103 -21.75 -1.38 -18.04
C PRO A 103 -21.57 -1.74 -19.52
N ALA A 104 -20.50 -1.25 -20.15
CA ALA A 104 -20.20 -1.53 -21.55
C ALA A 104 -19.32 -2.78 -21.75
N CYS A 105 -18.68 -3.29 -20.70
CA CYS A 105 -17.95 -4.55 -20.74
C CYS A 105 -18.93 -5.72 -20.80
N SER A 106 -18.88 -6.50 -21.90
CA SER A 106 -19.88 -7.52 -22.23
C SER A 106 -19.86 -8.77 -21.33
N ALA A 107 -18.73 -9.06 -20.67
CA ALA A 107 -18.63 -10.25 -19.84
C ALA A 107 -19.06 -9.97 -18.39
N LYS A 108 -20.02 -10.75 -17.89
CA LYS A 108 -20.38 -10.79 -16.45
C LYS A 108 -19.16 -11.11 -15.56
N SER A 109 -18.18 -11.78 -16.13
CA SER A 109 -16.92 -12.17 -15.50
C SER A 109 -15.80 -11.14 -15.64
N SER A 110 -16.03 -9.99 -16.30
CA SER A 110 -15.01 -8.94 -16.43
C SER A 110 -14.54 -8.41 -15.06
N PRO A 111 -13.26 -8.03 -14.94
CA PRO A 111 -12.77 -7.29 -13.80
C PRO A 111 -13.54 -5.98 -13.61
N ALA A 112 -13.73 -5.58 -12.35
CA ALA A 112 -14.24 -4.28 -12.00
C ALA A 112 -13.19 -3.19 -12.24
N ILE A 113 -13.67 -2.00 -12.59
CA ILE A 113 -12.86 -0.81 -12.82
C ILE A 113 -12.97 0.09 -11.60
N TRP A 114 -11.87 0.61 -11.08
CA TRP A 114 -11.91 1.60 -10.01
C TRP A 114 -12.62 2.86 -10.49
N LYS A 115 -13.58 3.41 -9.71
CA LYS A 115 -14.43 4.56 -10.10
C LYS A 115 -13.63 5.70 -10.73
N TYR A 116 -12.49 6.05 -10.14
CA TYR A 116 -11.63 7.15 -10.61
C TYR A 116 -11.02 6.90 -11.99
N ASN A 117 -10.89 5.64 -12.40
CA ASN A 117 -10.33 5.23 -13.67
C ASN A 117 -11.41 5.02 -14.75
N LEU A 118 -12.69 4.96 -14.37
CA LEU A 118 -13.77 4.60 -15.28
C LEU A 118 -13.90 5.54 -16.50
N PRO A 119 -13.81 6.88 -16.37
CA PRO A 119 -13.85 7.78 -17.54
C PRO A 119 -12.75 7.48 -18.56
N LEU A 120 -11.53 7.23 -18.08
CA LEU A 120 -10.41 6.93 -18.96
C LEU A 120 -10.54 5.53 -19.55
N HIS A 121 -10.96 4.54 -18.76
CA HIS A 121 -11.30 3.21 -19.26
C HIS A 121 -12.31 3.29 -20.42
N PHE A 122 -13.38 4.07 -20.28
CA PHE A 122 -14.39 4.24 -21.33
C PHE A 122 -13.81 4.84 -22.61
N LYS A 123 -13.02 5.91 -22.48
CA LYS A 123 -12.35 6.57 -23.62
C LYS A 123 -11.51 5.59 -24.45
N HIS A 124 -10.84 4.64 -23.80
CA HIS A 124 -9.91 3.72 -24.46
C HIS A 124 -10.55 2.39 -24.87
N ALA A 125 -11.37 1.77 -24.01
CA ALA A 125 -11.97 0.46 -24.26
C ALA A 125 -13.30 0.55 -25.01
N HIS A 126 -13.98 1.70 -24.95
CA HIS A 126 -15.31 1.92 -25.49
C HIS A 126 -15.42 3.28 -26.23
N PRO A 127 -14.55 3.56 -27.22
CA PRO A 127 -14.48 4.89 -27.86
C PRO A 127 -15.79 5.32 -28.54
N ASN A 128 -16.63 4.37 -28.92
CA ASN A 128 -17.93 4.61 -29.57
C ASN A 128 -19.11 4.64 -28.58
N ARG A 129 -18.86 4.73 -27.27
CA ARG A 129 -19.91 4.81 -26.24
C ARG A 129 -19.63 5.97 -25.30
N SER A 130 -20.69 6.63 -24.83
CA SER A 130 -20.59 7.64 -23.76
C SER A 130 -20.99 7.05 -22.41
N LEU A 131 -20.38 7.55 -21.33
CA LEU A 131 -20.82 7.28 -19.97
C LEU A 131 -22.19 7.90 -19.67
N ASP A 132 -22.57 8.97 -20.37
CA ASP A 132 -23.87 9.64 -20.20
C ASP A 132 -25.04 8.74 -20.61
N SER A 133 -24.79 7.68 -21.38
CA SER A 133 -25.78 6.66 -21.72
C SER A 133 -26.14 5.75 -20.53
N PHE A 134 -25.52 5.94 -19.36
CA PHE A 134 -25.74 5.15 -18.15
C PHE A 134 -26.07 6.05 -16.95
N PRO A 135 -27.26 6.67 -16.90
CA PRO A 135 -27.61 7.67 -15.88
C PRO A 135 -27.64 7.12 -14.45
N ASP A 136 -27.92 5.82 -14.28
CA ASP A 136 -27.95 5.18 -12.97
C ASP A 136 -26.55 4.85 -12.40
N LEU A 137 -25.50 5.03 -13.21
CA LEU A 137 -24.14 4.74 -12.80
C LEU A 137 -23.51 5.98 -12.14
N ASP A 138 -23.25 5.91 -10.84
CA ASP A 138 -22.45 6.91 -10.13
C ASP A 138 -20.96 6.77 -10.49
N TRP A 139 -20.57 7.36 -11.61
CA TRP A 139 -19.18 7.39 -12.10
C TRP A 139 -18.48 8.73 -11.85
N SER A 140 -19.23 9.81 -11.67
CA SER A 140 -18.67 11.17 -11.57
C SER A 140 -18.09 11.44 -10.18
N LEU A 141 -17.07 12.30 -10.15
CA LEU A 141 -16.49 12.79 -8.91
C LEU A 141 -17.14 14.11 -8.56
N THR A 142 -17.70 14.18 -7.36
CA THR A 142 -18.29 15.42 -6.86
C THR A 142 -17.22 16.50 -6.68
N THR A 143 -17.60 17.76 -6.78
CA THR A 143 -16.71 18.90 -6.48
C THR A 143 -16.15 18.79 -5.06
N PHE A 144 -17.01 18.43 -4.10
CA PHE A 144 -16.63 18.15 -2.72
C PHE A 144 -15.51 17.11 -2.61
N GLU A 145 -15.66 15.96 -3.25
CA GLU A 145 -14.67 14.89 -3.24
C GLU A 145 -13.34 15.35 -3.85
N CYS A 146 -13.38 16.02 -5.01
CA CYS A 146 -12.20 16.57 -5.65
C CYS A 146 -11.45 17.57 -4.76
N GLU A 147 -12.16 18.51 -4.13
CA GLU A 147 -11.57 19.52 -3.25
C GLU A 147 -10.96 18.90 -1.99
N GLU A 148 -11.66 17.96 -1.36
CA GLU A 148 -11.21 17.31 -0.13
C GLU A 148 -9.99 16.42 -0.35
N ILE A 149 -9.92 15.72 -1.48
CA ILE A 149 -8.74 14.96 -1.88
C ILE A 149 -7.56 15.90 -2.20
N ARG A 150 -7.82 17.02 -2.90
CA ARG A 150 -6.80 18.04 -3.18
C ARG A 150 -6.23 18.65 -1.90
N LYS A 151 -7.07 19.02 -0.93
CA LYS A 151 -6.63 19.57 0.37
C LYS A 151 -5.68 18.60 1.09
N ARG A 152 -6.02 17.31 1.11
CA ARG A 152 -5.18 16.25 1.71
C ARG A 152 -3.85 16.07 0.98
N TRP A 153 -3.88 16.15 -0.35
CA TRP A 153 -2.66 16.13 -1.17
C TRP A 153 -1.74 17.30 -0.82
N VAL A 154 -2.25 18.53 -0.83
CA VAL A 154 -1.47 19.74 -0.51
C VAL A 154 -0.92 19.70 0.91
N LYS A 155 -1.74 19.33 1.90
CA LYS A 155 -1.31 19.19 3.31
C LYS A 155 -0.14 18.21 3.45
N ARG A 156 -0.14 17.12 2.68
CA ARG A 156 0.96 16.15 2.66
C ARG A 156 2.25 16.76 2.16
N GLN A 157 2.18 17.52 1.06
CA GLN A 157 3.36 18.21 0.50
C GLN A 157 3.89 19.29 1.45
N ALA A 158 3.01 19.95 2.20
CA ALA A 158 3.36 21.01 3.13
C ALA A 158 3.94 20.52 4.47
N THR A 159 3.81 19.23 4.80
CA THR A 159 4.31 18.72 6.09
C THR A 159 5.82 18.54 6.01
N PRO A 160 6.63 19.35 6.71
CA PRO A 160 8.08 19.27 6.62
C PRO A 160 8.58 17.92 7.14
N ARG A 161 9.61 17.39 6.49
CA ARG A 161 10.30 16.17 6.92
C ARG A 161 10.74 16.36 8.37
N ARG A 162 10.29 15.50 9.29
CA ARG A 162 10.94 15.39 10.61
C ARG A 162 12.34 14.83 10.36
N VAL A 163 13.31 15.72 10.21
CA VAL A 163 14.72 15.34 10.20
C VAL A 163 15.00 14.76 11.58
N ARG A 164 15.29 13.45 11.65
CA ARG A 164 15.83 12.86 12.88
C ARG A 164 17.10 13.66 13.22
N LYS A 165 17.11 14.34 14.36
CA LYS A 165 18.35 14.95 14.86
C LYS A 165 19.39 13.84 14.97
N LYS A 166 20.54 14.04 14.33
CA LYS A 166 21.70 13.15 14.40
C LYS A 166 22.15 13.11 15.86
N GLY A 167 21.67 12.12 16.62
CA GLY A 167 21.91 12.03 18.07
C GLY A 167 21.14 10.93 18.78
N ASP A 168 20.00 10.49 18.24
CA ASP A 168 19.19 9.43 18.87
C ASP A 168 19.72 8.04 18.48
N LYS A 169 20.91 7.69 18.99
CA LYS A 169 21.36 6.30 19.04
C LYS A 169 20.50 5.61 20.11
N PRO A 170 19.83 4.48 19.84
CA PRO A 170 19.27 3.69 20.92
C PRO A 170 20.44 3.29 21.84
N GLN A 171 20.41 3.78 23.07
CA GLN A 171 21.30 3.32 24.12
C GLN A 171 20.92 1.86 24.40
N PHE A 172 21.65 0.93 23.82
CA PHE A 172 21.62 -0.45 24.27
C PHE A 172 22.17 -0.47 25.69
N VAL A 173 21.27 -0.54 26.67
CA VAL A 173 21.62 -0.88 28.05
C VAL A 173 21.89 -2.37 28.06
N ILE A 174 23.16 -2.74 27.99
CA ILE A 174 23.60 -4.08 28.36
C ILE A 174 23.43 -4.15 29.89
N SER A 175 22.51 -4.97 30.38
CA SER A 175 22.39 -5.23 31.81
C SER A 175 23.63 -5.99 32.29
N ASP A 176 24.18 -5.55 33.43
CA ASP A 176 25.35 -6.11 34.13
C ASP A 176 25.11 -7.54 34.70
N ALA A 177 24.66 -8.48 33.88
CA ALA A 177 24.39 -9.86 34.32
C ALA A 177 25.60 -10.80 34.16
N HIS A 178 26.80 -10.30 33.83
CA HIS A 178 28.00 -11.12 33.69
C HIS A 178 29.23 -10.47 34.35
N ARG A 179 29.20 -10.33 35.67
CA ARG A 179 30.41 -10.30 36.48
C ARG A 179 30.65 -11.71 37.03
N SER A 180 31.52 -12.47 36.37
CA SER A 180 32.09 -13.69 36.95
C SER A 180 33.12 -13.25 38.00
N ASP A 181 32.67 -13.21 39.25
CA ASP A 181 33.54 -12.97 40.40
C ASP A 181 34.43 -14.21 40.64
N GLY A 182 35.70 -13.95 40.90
CA GLY A 182 36.73 -14.98 41.01
C GLY A 182 36.62 -15.77 42.31
N GLY A 183 36.24 -17.05 42.20
CA GLY A 183 36.39 -18.04 43.27
C GLY A 183 37.49 -19.04 42.88
N GLY A 184 38.61 -18.98 43.59
CA GLY A 184 39.81 -19.77 43.27
C GLY A 184 39.66 -21.27 43.49
N MET A 185 40.35 -22.05 42.67
CA MET A 185 40.88 -23.36 43.07
C MET A 185 42.16 -23.68 42.31
N ARG A 186 43.19 -24.00 43.08
CA ARG A 186 44.53 -24.44 42.66
C ARG A 186 44.42 -25.71 41.83
N TYR A 187 45.26 -25.90 40.81
CA TYR A 187 46.03 -27.15 40.63
C TYR A 187 47.24 -26.92 39.70
N ARG A 188 48.23 -27.81 39.91
CA ARG A 188 49.66 -27.68 39.62
C ARG A 188 50.02 -27.73 38.14
N HIS A 189 51.11 -27.03 37.82
CA HIS A 189 52.03 -27.29 36.70
C HIS A 189 52.51 -28.75 36.72
N PRO A 190 52.89 -29.35 35.57
CA PRO A 190 54.30 -29.22 35.19
C PRO A 190 54.61 -29.29 33.68
N TYR A 191 55.87 -28.98 33.37
CA TYR A 191 56.64 -29.17 32.11
C TYR A 191 56.31 -28.28 30.90
N ARG A 192 57.25 -27.88 30.03
CA ARG A 192 58.67 -27.40 30.06
C ARG A 192 59.11 -27.42 28.58
N MET A 193 59.50 -26.25 28.04
CA MET A 193 60.33 -26.04 26.83
C MET A 193 59.72 -26.54 25.49
N SER A 194 59.93 -25.97 24.31
CA SER A 194 61.05 -25.20 23.75
C SER A 194 60.57 -24.38 22.54
N ALA A 195 61.37 -23.39 22.16
CA ALA A 195 61.29 -22.59 20.94
C ALA A 195 61.31 -23.42 19.63
N ASN A 196 60.71 -22.91 18.55
CA ASN A 196 61.47 -22.29 17.46
C ASN A 196 60.59 -21.79 16.31
N ALA A 197 61.12 -20.77 15.65
CA ALA A 197 60.65 -20.14 14.43
C ALA A 197 60.65 -21.09 13.22
N ASN A 198 59.74 -20.85 12.26
CA ASN A 198 60.12 -20.42 10.90
C ASN A 198 58.89 -20.24 9.99
N HIS A 199 58.83 -19.07 9.35
CA HIS A 199 58.63 -18.84 7.92
C HIS A 199 58.09 -20.02 7.08
N PHE A 200 57.00 -19.83 6.33
CA PHE A 200 57.05 -19.95 4.86
C PHE A 200 55.82 -19.32 4.20
N LEU A 201 56.13 -18.66 3.09
CA LEU A 201 55.30 -17.91 2.15
C LEU A 201 54.83 -18.89 1.04
N VAL A 202 53.87 -18.45 0.22
CA VAL A 202 53.45 -18.97 -1.12
C VAL A 202 52.78 -20.36 -1.20
N HIS A 203 51.89 -20.72 -2.14
CA HIS A 203 51.50 -20.24 -3.48
C HIS A 203 50.07 -20.78 -3.81
N PHE A 204 49.27 -20.03 -4.57
CA PHE A 204 48.34 -20.40 -5.68
C PHE A 204 47.62 -21.76 -5.69
N VAL A 205 46.29 -21.74 -5.90
CA VAL A 205 45.61 -21.97 -7.21
C VAL A 205 44.34 -21.12 -7.24
#